data_AF-A0A959ERE7-F1
#
_entry.id   AF-A0A959ERE7-F1
#
_cell.length_a   1.000
_cell.length_b   1.000
_cell.length_c   1.000
_cell.angle_alpha   90.00
_cell.angle_beta   90.00
_cell.angle_gamma   90.00
#
_symmetry.space_group_name_H-M   'P 1'
#
loop_
_entity.id
_entity.type
_entity.pdbx_description
1 polymer ?
#
loop_
_entity_poly.entity_id
_entity_poly.type
_entity_poly.pdbx_seq_one_letter_code
_entity_poly.pdbx_strand_id
1 'polypeptide(L)'
;IVRLMLLLKAQSLSYGHSGVQLSTVQRLLDFYNEDILPVVFQLGSLGASGDLAPLAHLSLPLIGLGEVHYSGRRMPAQEVLAEKGWKALQLISKEGLALLNGTQFSTAYGLWCLLESERLMNLAQVCAALSLDAFDCVPAPFDARLHDIRPHAGQRHTAGRIRELLTDSQIAHRHKSYVQDPYAFRCIPQVHGASWDALQYVKATFQTEANAVTDNPNIFPADDAILSGGNFHAQPLA
;
A
#
# COMPACT_ATOMS: atom_id res chain seq x y z
N ILE A 1 -2.69 -9.10 -0.49
CA ILE A 1 -1.64 -8.76 0.51
C ILE A 1 -0.39 -9.64 0.34
N VAL A 2 -0.44 -10.97 0.55
CA VAL A 2 0.76 -11.85 0.41
C VAL A 2 1.46 -11.71 -0.95
N ARG A 3 0.70 -11.62 -2.04
CA ARG A 3 1.25 -11.37 -3.39
C ARG A 3 2.06 -10.06 -3.49
N LEU A 4 1.64 -9.01 -2.77
CA LEU A 4 2.43 -7.77 -2.66
C LEU A 4 3.68 -7.97 -1.81
N MET A 5 3.60 -8.75 -0.72
CA MET A 5 4.77 -9.06 0.11
C MET A 5 5.86 -9.78 -0.68
N LEU A 6 5.50 -10.77 -1.52
CA LEU A 6 6.43 -11.47 -2.41
C LEU A 6 7.15 -10.48 -3.34
N LEU A 7 6.38 -9.61 -4.01
CA LEU A 7 6.92 -8.61 -4.92
C LEU A 7 7.86 -7.63 -4.21
N LEU A 8 7.42 -7.05 -3.09
CA LEU A 8 8.19 -6.06 -2.34
C LEU A 8 9.46 -6.68 -1.74
N LYS A 9 9.41 -7.94 -1.29
CA LYS A 9 10.59 -8.64 -0.78
C LYS A 9 11.58 -8.92 -1.92
N ALA A 10 11.11 -9.41 -3.06
CA ALA A 10 11.97 -9.64 -4.23
C ALA A 10 12.62 -8.33 -4.72
N GLN A 11 11.84 -7.24 -4.79
CA GLN A 11 12.32 -5.91 -5.19
C GLN A 11 13.37 -5.36 -4.20
N SER A 12 13.09 -5.40 -2.89
CA SER A 12 14.04 -4.91 -1.89
C SER A 12 15.38 -5.65 -1.93
N LEU A 13 15.35 -6.98 -2.12
CA LEU A 13 16.56 -7.79 -2.22
C LEU A 13 17.32 -7.55 -3.54
N SER A 14 16.62 -7.21 -4.63
CA SER A 14 17.24 -7.01 -5.94
C SER A 14 18.05 -5.71 -6.04
N TYR A 15 17.89 -4.79 -5.09
CA TYR A 15 18.75 -3.60 -4.98
C TYR A 15 20.20 -3.92 -4.59
N GLY A 16 20.51 -5.16 -4.19
CA GLY A 16 21.90 -5.62 -4.06
C GLY A 16 22.58 -5.30 -2.73
N HIS A 17 21.86 -4.71 -1.77
CA HIS A 17 22.38 -4.37 -0.44
C HIS A 17 22.17 -5.47 0.62
N SER A 18 21.50 -6.57 0.26
CA SER A 18 21.08 -7.61 1.20
C SER A 18 21.95 -8.87 1.17
N GLY A 19 22.86 -9.03 0.20
CA GLY A 19 23.79 -10.17 0.15
C GLY A 19 23.14 -11.54 0.02
N VAL A 20 22.03 -11.64 -0.72
CA VAL A 20 21.31 -12.91 -0.97
C VAL A 20 21.73 -13.53 -2.29
N GLN A 21 21.47 -14.84 -2.44
CA GLN A 21 21.67 -15.53 -3.71
C GLN A 21 20.62 -15.09 -4.73
N LEU A 22 21.01 -15.05 -6.01
CA LEU A 22 20.07 -14.79 -7.11
C LEU A 22 18.92 -15.80 -7.13
N SER A 23 19.20 -17.07 -6.81
CA SER A 23 18.18 -18.12 -6.71
C SER A 23 17.10 -17.83 -5.68
N THR A 24 17.42 -17.11 -4.61
CA THR A 24 16.46 -16.71 -3.58
C THR A 24 15.50 -15.66 -4.09
N VAL A 25 16.02 -14.63 -4.77
CA VAL A 25 15.20 -13.60 -5.42
C VAL A 25 14.34 -14.22 -6.54
N GLN A 26 14.92 -15.09 -7.35
CA GLN A 26 14.21 -15.77 -8.43
C GLN A 26 13.06 -16.64 -7.89
N ARG A 27 13.27 -17.39 -6.80
CA ARG A 27 12.22 -18.22 -6.19
C ARG A 27 11.03 -17.40 -5.70
N LEU A 28 11.27 -16.22 -5.12
CA LEU A 28 10.20 -15.30 -4.71
C LEU A 28 9.38 -14.83 -5.92
N LEU A 29 10.05 -14.51 -7.03
CA LEU A 29 9.39 -14.14 -8.29
C LEU A 29 8.65 -15.31 -8.93
N ASP A 30 9.21 -16.52 -8.88
CA ASP A 30 8.54 -17.73 -9.36
C ASP A 30 7.23 -17.96 -8.58
N PHE A 31 7.27 -17.80 -7.26
CA PHE A 31 6.07 -17.89 -6.40
C PHE A 31 5.03 -16.82 -6.77
N TYR A 32 5.48 -15.58 -7.03
CA TYR A 32 4.61 -14.49 -7.46
C TYR A 32 3.96 -14.75 -8.83
N ASN A 33 4.73 -15.26 -9.79
CA ASN A 33 4.29 -15.48 -11.17
C ASN A 33 3.35 -16.68 -11.30
N GLU A 34 3.56 -17.71 -10.49
CA GLU A 34 2.76 -18.95 -10.50
C GLU A 34 1.59 -18.92 -9.51
N ASP A 35 1.31 -17.77 -8.90
CA ASP A 35 0.31 -17.59 -7.83
C ASP A 35 0.41 -18.64 -6.72
N ILE A 36 1.65 -18.99 -6.34
CA ILE A 36 1.97 -19.82 -5.17
C ILE A 36 2.13 -18.88 -3.98
N LEU A 37 1.08 -18.75 -3.18
CA LEU A 37 0.99 -17.73 -2.13
C LEU A 37 1.24 -18.36 -0.75
N PRO A 38 2.35 -18.03 -0.06
CA PRO A 38 2.58 -18.49 1.32
C PRO A 38 1.42 -18.18 2.27
N VAL A 39 1.12 -19.10 3.18
CA VAL A 39 0.16 -18.86 4.26
C VAL A 39 0.82 -17.97 5.31
N VAL A 40 0.40 -16.70 5.36
CA VAL A 40 0.89 -15.69 6.31
C VAL A 40 -0.24 -15.29 7.25
N PHE A 41 0.04 -15.28 8.57
CA PHE A 41 -0.94 -14.92 9.59
C PHE A 41 -1.03 -13.40 9.78
N GLN A 42 -2.23 -12.91 10.11
CA GLN A 42 -2.52 -11.49 10.23
C GLN A 42 -1.88 -10.82 11.45
N LEU A 43 -1.60 -11.57 12.51
CA LEU A 43 -1.04 -11.07 13.77
C LEU A 43 0.34 -11.68 14.03
N GLY A 44 1.23 -10.91 14.65
CA GLY A 44 2.56 -11.38 15.08
C GLY A 44 3.70 -10.40 14.79
N SER A 45 3.52 -9.44 13.88
CA SER A 45 4.47 -8.33 13.72
C SER A 45 4.20 -7.22 14.74
N LEU A 46 5.27 -6.61 15.23
CA LEU A 46 5.25 -5.39 16.04
C LEU A 46 5.70 -4.15 15.26
N GLY A 47 6.23 -4.30 14.05
CA GLY A 47 6.80 -3.21 13.24
C GLY A 47 8.09 -2.58 13.79
N ALA A 48 8.58 -2.96 14.97
CA ALA A 48 9.76 -2.35 15.61
C ALA A 48 11.10 -3.00 15.21
N SER A 49 11.11 -4.33 15.00
CA SER A 49 12.29 -5.12 14.63
C SER A 49 12.16 -5.75 13.23
N GLY A 50 11.33 -5.12 12.39
CA GLY A 50 10.83 -5.68 11.14
C GLY A 50 9.67 -6.64 11.34
N ASP A 51 9.16 -7.13 10.22
CA ASP A 51 8.00 -8.01 10.11
C ASP A 51 8.38 -9.49 10.26
N LEU A 52 9.18 -9.81 11.27
CA LEU A 52 9.85 -11.10 11.44
C LEU A 52 8.93 -12.32 11.30
N ALA A 53 7.85 -12.37 12.09
CA ALA A 53 6.93 -13.51 12.10
C ALA A 53 6.22 -13.71 10.74
N PRO A 54 5.55 -12.70 10.16
CA PRO A 54 4.90 -12.89 8.85
C PRO A 54 5.91 -13.12 7.72
N LEU A 55 7.11 -12.54 7.76
CA LEU A 55 8.16 -12.80 6.77
C LEU A 55 8.80 -14.18 6.92
N ALA A 56 8.85 -14.74 8.12
CA ALA A 56 9.20 -16.15 8.31
C ALA A 56 8.19 -17.06 7.62
N HIS A 57 6.89 -16.80 7.80
CA HIS A 57 5.82 -17.55 7.11
C HIS A 57 5.83 -17.36 5.60
N LEU A 58 6.20 -16.16 5.10
CA LEU A 58 6.45 -15.92 3.68
C LEU A 58 7.60 -16.78 3.14
N SER A 59 8.63 -17.02 3.96
CA SER A 59 9.91 -17.60 3.55
C SER A 59 10.02 -19.11 3.75
N LEU A 60 9.30 -19.69 4.73
CA LEU A 60 9.30 -21.14 5.00
C LEU A 60 9.06 -21.99 3.73
N PRO A 61 8.10 -21.63 2.84
CA PRO A 61 7.89 -22.38 1.61
C PRO A 61 9.07 -22.42 0.65
N LEU A 62 9.95 -21.41 0.68
CA LEU A 62 11.14 -21.35 -0.19
C LEU A 62 12.12 -22.48 0.13
N ILE A 63 12.15 -22.92 1.39
CA ILE A 63 12.99 -24.03 1.89
C ILE A 63 12.18 -25.33 2.05
N GLY A 64 10.98 -25.41 1.46
CA GLY A 64 10.14 -26.61 1.49
C GLY A 64 9.39 -26.84 2.80
N LEU A 65 9.30 -25.84 3.67
CA LEU A 65 8.55 -25.92 4.93
C LEU A 65 7.27 -25.07 4.87
N GLY A 66 6.37 -25.24 5.83
CA GLY A 66 5.14 -24.46 5.90
C GLY A 66 4.16 -24.79 4.77
N GLU A 67 3.25 -23.86 4.51
CA GLU A 67 2.10 -24.06 3.63
C GLU A 67 1.92 -22.91 2.66
N VAL A 68 1.29 -23.21 1.53
CA VAL A 68 0.95 -22.24 0.48
C VAL A 68 -0.50 -22.45 0.05
N HIS A 69 -1.12 -21.38 -0.42
CA HIS A 69 -2.28 -21.46 -1.29
C HIS A 69 -1.80 -21.62 -2.73
N TYR A 70 -2.19 -22.72 -3.37
CA TYR A 70 -1.86 -23.01 -4.77
C TYR A 70 -3.04 -23.74 -5.41
N SER A 71 -3.43 -23.36 -6.64
CA SER A 71 -4.59 -23.91 -7.34
C SER A 71 -5.89 -23.93 -6.51
N GLY A 72 -6.12 -22.86 -5.74
CA GLY A 72 -7.33 -22.68 -4.93
C GLY A 72 -7.37 -23.45 -3.60
N ARG A 73 -6.33 -24.22 -3.24
CA ARG A 73 -6.26 -24.99 -1.99
C ARG A 73 -5.03 -24.63 -1.15
N ARG A 74 -5.16 -24.75 0.18
CA ARG A 74 -4.03 -24.71 1.12
C ARG A 74 -3.37 -26.09 1.16
N MET A 75 -2.06 -26.15 1.00
CA MET A 75 -1.30 -27.41 1.01
C MET A 75 0.15 -27.20 1.46
N PRO A 76 0.85 -28.27 1.88
CA PRO A 76 2.27 -28.19 2.24
C PRO A 76 3.13 -27.69 1.07
N ALA A 77 4.07 -26.78 1.35
CA ALA A 77 4.94 -26.23 0.33
C ALA A 77 5.78 -27.30 -0.39
N GLN A 78 6.22 -28.33 0.35
CA GLN A 78 7.01 -29.43 -0.20
C GLN A 78 6.30 -30.17 -1.35
N GLU A 79 4.98 -30.36 -1.24
CA GLU A 79 4.19 -31.00 -2.31
C GLU A 79 4.14 -30.14 -3.56
N VAL A 80 3.97 -28.82 -3.41
CA VAL A 80 3.98 -27.88 -4.54
C VAL A 80 5.36 -27.82 -5.20
N LEU A 81 6.44 -27.80 -4.41
CA LEU A 81 7.79 -27.85 -4.95
C LEU A 81 8.01 -29.15 -5.76
N ALA A 82 7.56 -30.29 -5.23
CA ALA A 82 7.65 -31.57 -5.94
C ALA A 82 6.83 -31.57 -7.26
N GLU A 83 5.60 -31.05 -7.22
CA GLU A 83 4.74 -30.91 -8.41
C GLU A 83 5.39 -30.05 -9.50
N LYS A 84 6.08 -28.97 -9.12
CA LYS A 84 6.78 -28.08 -10.05
C LYS A 84 8.18 -28.57 -10.46
N GLY A 85 8.64 -29.70 -9.92
CA GLY A 85 10.02 -30.20 -10.14
C GLY A 85 11.10 -29.29 -9.54
N TRP A 86 10.73 -28.51 -8.52
CA TRP A 86 11.58 -27.52 -7.88
C TRP A 86 12.25 -28.10 -6.62
N LYS A 87 13.54 -27.78 -6.43
CA LYS A 87 14.25 -28.09 -5.19
C LYS A 87 14.04 -26.97 -4.17
N ALA A 88 13.89 -27.36 -2.91
CA ALA A 88 13.96 -26.44 -1.78
C ALA A 88 15.30 -25.69 -1.79
N LEU A 89 15.25 -24.38 -1.51
CA LEU A 89 16.46 -23.57 -1.41
C LEU A 89 17.32 -24.02 -0.22
N GLN A 90 18.63 -23.93 -0.38
CA GLN A 90 19.60 -24.08 0.70
C GLN A 90 20.13 -22.69 1.02
N LEU A 91 19.65 -22.11 2.12
CA LEU A 91 20.05 -20.77 2.52
C LEU A 91 21.51 -20.76 2.96
N ILE A 92 22.26 -19.76 2.52
CA ILE A 92 23.63 -19.52 2.96
C ILE A 92 23.69 -18.40 4.01
N SER A 93 24.90 -17.99 4.37
CA SER A 93 25.16 -16.91 5.33
C SER A 93 24.29 -15.68 5.04
N LYS A 94 23.70 -15.09 6.08
CA LYS A 94 22.82 -13.90 6.08
C LYS A 94 21.44 -14.07 5.45
N GLU A 95 21.22 -15.00 4.52
CA GLU A 95 19.96 -15.05 3.75
C GLU A 95 18.70 -15.19 4.61
N GLY A 96 18.76 -15.98 5.69
CA GLY A 96 17.66 -16.07 6.65
C GLY A 96 17.29 -14.72 7.25
N LEU A 97 18.28 -13.91 7.65
CA LEU A 97 18.03 -12.55 8.16
C LEU A 97 17.52 -11.63 7.05
N ALA A 98 18.06 -11.70 5.84
CA ALA A 98 17.61 -10.88 4.72
C ALA A 98 16.14 -11.14 4.33
N LEU A 99 15.72 -12.41 4.43
CA LEU A 99 14.34 -12.82 4.20
C LEU A 99 13.40 -12.35 5.31
N LEU A 100 13.82 -12.45 6.57
CA LEU A 100 12.98 -12.16 7.75
C LEU A 100 12.97 -10.69 8.18
N ASN A 101 14.08 -9.95 8.03
CA ASN A 101 14.11 -8.51 8.33
C ASN A 101 13.50 -7.69 7.19
N GLY A 102 12.86 -6.59 7.56
CA GLY A 102 12.23 -5.65 6.64
C GLY A 102 10.77 -5.40 6.99
N THR A 103 10.17 -4.49 6.24
CA THR A 103 8.85 -3.90 6.51
C THR A 103 7.80 -4.33 5.48
N GLN A 104 8.04 -5.41 4.74
CA GLN A 104 7.22 -5.76 3.56
C GLN A 104 5.81 -6.24 3.92
N PHE A 105 5.56 -6.78 5.12
CA PHE A 105 4.20 -7.11 5.56
C PHE A 105 3.44 -5.82 5.85
N SER A 106 4.00 -4.94 6.68
CA SER A 106 3.44 -3.64 7.05
C SER A 106 3.20 -2.77 5.82
N THR A 107 4.19 -2.71 4.91
CA THR A 107 4.11 -1.99 3.64
C THR A 107 3.03 -2.57 2.73
N ALA A 108 2.98 -3.90 2.54
CA ALA A 108 1.96 -4.53 1.70
C ALA A 108 0.54 -4.30 2.23
N TYR A 109 0.37 -4.35 3.56
CA TYR A 109 -0.92 -4.12 4.20
C TYR A 109 -1.36 -2.66 4.05
N GLY A 110 -0.47 -1.71 4.35
CA GLY A 110 -0.77 -0.30 4.22
C GLY A 110 -0.97 0.17 2.78
N LEU A 111 -0.22 -0.37 1.81
CA LEU A 111 -0.49 -0.14 0.38
C LEU A 111 -1.87 -0.65 -0.04
N TRP A 112 -2.28 -1.82 0.44
CA TRP A 112 -3.62 -2.33 0.17
C TRP A 112 -4.69 -1.40 0.79
N CYS A 113 -4.53 -0.99 2.04
CA CYS A 113 -5.42 -0.03 2.69
C CYS A 113 -5.46 1.32 1.95
N LEU A 114 -4.33 1.78 1.43
CA LEU A 114 -4.24 3.03 0.67
C LEU A 114 -5.01 2.94 -0.65
N LEU A 115 -4.85 1.86 -1.41
CA LEU A 115 -5.60 1.63 -2.65
C LEU A 115 -7.12 1.59 -2.39
N GLU A 116 -7.54 0.91 -1.32
CA GLU A 116 -8.94 0.89 -0.90
C GLU A 116 -9.43 2.27 -0.46
N SER A 117 -8.60 3.04 0.26
CA SER A 117 -8.93 4.39 0.70
C SER A 117 -9.06 5.37 -0.47
N GLU A 118 -8.19 5.28 -1.49
CA GLU A 118 -8.32 6.08 -2.71
C GLU A 118 -9.63 5.76 -3.45
N ARG A 119 -10.00 4.49 -3.53
CA ARG A 119 -11.30 4.07 -4.11
C ARG A 119 -12.48 4.65 -3.32
N LEU A 120 -12.44 4.53 -1.99
CA LEU A 120 -13.49 5.08 -1.12
C LEU A 120 -13.57 6.60 -1.18
N MET A 121 -12.44 7.29 -1.28
CA MET A 121 -12.38 8.75 -1.42
C MET A 121 -13.09 9.22 -2.70
N ASN A 122 -12.81 8.54 -3.82
CA ASN A 122 -13.48 8.82 -5.09
C ASN A 122 -14.98 8.54 -5.02
N LEU A 123 -15.39 7.42 -4.43
CA LEU A 123 -16.80 7.09 -4.22
C LEU A 123 -17.50 8.11 -3.32
N ALA A 124 -16.85 8.57 -2.25
CA ALA A 124 -17.40 9.57 -1.36
C ALA A 124 -17.68 10.89 -2.08
N GLN A 125 -16.83 11.32 -3.01
CA GLN A 125 -17.06 12.50 -3.83
C GLN A 125 -18.22 12.31 -4.83
N VAL A 126 -18.37 11.13 -5.41
CA VAL A 126 -19.53 10.79 -6.27
C VAL A 126 -20.82 10.81 -5.45
N CYS A 127 -20.86 10.15 -4.30
CA CYS A 127 -22.02 10.18 -3.40
C CYS A 127 -22.35 11.59 -2.92
N ALA A 128 -21.32 12.41 -2.62
CA ALA A 128 -21.48 13.80 -2.25
C ALA A 128 -22.10 14.62 -3.40
N ALA A 129 -21.61 14.47 -4.63
CA ALA A 129 -22.19 15.12 -5.80
C ALA A 129 -23.66 14.71 -6.01
N LEU A 130 -23.99 13.41 -5.98
CA LEU A 130 -25.38 12.96 -6.07
C LEU A 130 -26.26 13.53 -4.96
N SER A 131 -25.74 13.59 -3.73
CA SER A 131 -26.50 14.10 -2.58
C SER A 131 -26.73 15.61 -2.68
N LEU A 132 -25.72 16.38 -3.11
CA LEU A 132 -25.85 17.80 -3.41
C LEU A 132 -26.93 18.04 -4.46
N ASP A 133 -26.93 17.23 -5.51
CA ASP A 133 -27.86 17.36 -6.61
C ASP A 133 -29.29 17.01 -6.18
N ALA A 134 -29.46 15.89 -5.49
CA ALA A 134 -30.77 15.43 -5.00
C ALA A 134 -31.36 16.36 -3.92
N PHE A 135 -30.51 16.99 -3.10
CA PHE A 135 -30.93 17.97 -2.10
C PHE A 135 -31.06 19.40 -2.67
N ASP A 136 -30.84 19.57 -3.97
CA ASP A 136 -30.91 20.86 -4.66
C ASP A 136 -29.94 21.92 -4.09
N CYS A 137 -28.77 21.51 -3.58
CA CYS A 137 -27.83 22.42 -2.92
C CYS A 137 -27.32 23.56 -3.81
N VAL A 138 -27.03 24.72 -3.24
CA VAL A 138 -26.45 25.85 -4.00
C VAL A 138 -25.01 25.53 -4.45
N PRO A 139 -24.62 25.87 -5.70
CA PRO A 139 -23.28 25.54 -6.21
C PRO A 139 -22.18 26.49 -5.70
N ALA A 140 -22.55 27.65 -5.15
CA ALA A 140 -21.62 28.71 -4.74
C ALA A 140 -20.50 28.24 -3.78
N PRO A 141 -20.72 27.34 -2.80
CA PRO A 141 -19.66 26.82 -1.92
C PRO A 141 -18.52 26.09 -2.64
N PHE A 142 -18.73 25.69 -3.89
CA PHE A 142 -17.75 24.98 -4.71
C PHE A 142 -17.06 25.90 -5.72
N ASP A 143 -17.31 27.22 -5.71
CA ASP A 143 -16.65 28.17 -6.62
C ASP A 143 -15.13 28.19 -6.41
N ALA A 144 -14.36 28.09 -7.50
CA ALA A 144 -12.90 28.03 -7.46
C ALA A 144 -12.28 29.18 -6.66
N ARG A 145 -12.84 30.39 -6.76
CA ARG A 145 -12.32 31.59 -6.09
C ARG A 145 -12.32 31.46 -4.57
N LEU A 146 -13.31 30.77 -3.99
CA LEU A 146 -13.35 30.52 -2.54
C LEU A 146 -12.19 29.61 -2.09
N HIS A 147 -11.77 28.70 -2.95
CA HIS A 147 -10.72 27.74 -2.68
C HIS A 147 -9.33 28.27 -3.06
N ASP A 148 -9.25 29.27 -3.93
CA ASP A 148 -8.01 29.97 -4.26
C ASP A 148 -7.57 30.91 -3.14
N ILE A 149 -8.52 31.58 -2.45
CA ILE A 149 -8.21 32.43 -1.29
C ILE A 149 -7.96 31.65 0.01
N ARG A 150 -8.22 30.33 0.01
CA ARG A 150 -7.85 29.40 1.10
C ARG A 150 -7.20 28.14 0.49
N PRO A 151 -5.94 28.22 0.06
CA PRO A 151 -5.36 27.35 -0.96
C PRO A 151 -4.86 25.97 -0.46
N HIS A 152 -5.63 25.28 0.40
CA HIS A 152 -5.35 23.87 0.71
C HIS A 152 -5.55 23.01 -0.54
N ALA A 153 -4.58 22.14 -0.85
CA ALA A 153 -4.56 21.37 -2.09
C ALA A 153 -5.79 20.46 -2.21
N GLY A 154 -6.08 19.68 -1.17
CA GLY A 154 -7.24 18.79 -1.12
C GLY A 154 -8.57 19.55 -1.19
N GLN A 155 -8.64 20.75 -0.62
CA GLN A 155 -9.84 21.58 -0.71
C GLN A 155 -10.12 22.03 -2.14
N ARG A 156 -9.10 22.54 -2.85
CA ARG A 156 -9.23 22.89 -4.28
C ARG A 156 -9.55 21.69 -5.14
N HIS A 157 -8.86 20.56 -4.90
CA HIS A 157 -9.07 19.30 -5.60
C HIS A 157 -10.53 18.83 -5.46
N THR A 158 -11.02 18.74 -4.22
CA THR A 158 -12.39 18.29 -3.93
C THR A 158 -13.43 19.21 -4.57
N ALA A 159 -13.27 20.54 -4.42
CA ALA A 159 -14.19 21.48 -5.03
C ALA A 159 -14.22 21.36 -6.57
N GLY A 160 -13.04 21.24 -7.19
CA GLY A 160 -12.91 21.01 -8.62
C GLY A 160 -13.63 19.73 -9.06
N ARG A 161 -13.44 18.65 -8.31
CA ARG A 161 -14.07 17.35 -8.63
C ARG A 161 -15.59 17.38 -8.49
N ILE A 162 -16.14 18.04 -7.46
CA ILE A 162 -17.59 18.20 -7.33
C ILE A 162 -18.16 19.05 -8.48
N ARG A 163 -17.48 20.16 -8.86
CA ARG A 163 -17.90 20.95 -10.03
C ARG A 163 -17.91 20.11 -11.31
N GLU A 164 -16.85 19.33 -11.53
CA GLU A 164 -16.74 18.44 -12.70
C GLU A 164 -17.89 17.42 -12.74
N LEU A 165 -18.19 16.76 -11.62
CA LEU A 165 -19.26 15.75 -11.52
C LEU A 165 -20.66 16.34 -11.74
N LEU A 166 -20.87 17.62 -11.44
CA LEU A 166 -22.15 18.32 -11.59
C LEU A 166 -22.27 19.15 -12.87
N THR A 167 -21.28 19.07 -13.77
CA THR A 167 -21.20 19.94 -14.98
C THR A 167 -22.49 19.93 -15.80
N ASP A 168 -23.08 18.76 -16.01
CA ASP A 168 -24.28 18.59 -16.86
C ASP A 168 -25.59 18.46 -16.06
N SER A 169 -25.57 18.71 -14.74
CA SER A 169 -26.78 18.57 -13.93
C SER A 169 -27.75 19.75 -14.13
N GLN A 170 -28.96 19.43 -14.58
CA GLN A 170 -30.06 20.39 -14.67
C GLN A 170 -30.52 20.89 -13.30
N ILE A 171 -30.39 20.07 -12.24
CA ILE A 171 -30.78 20.46 -10.87
C ILE A 171 -29.72 21.40 -10.28
N ALA A 172 -28.43 21.12 -10.49
CA ALA A 172 -27.36 22.00 -10.04
C ALA A 172 -27.48 23.43 -10.62
N HIS A 173 -27.90 23.55 -11.88
CA HIS A 173 -27.98 24.82 -12.63
C HIS A 173 -29.32 25.58 -12.51
N ARG A 174 -30.35 25.00 -11.89
CA ARG A 174 -31.63 25.70 -11.73
C ARG A 174 -31.54 26.83 -10.70
N HIS A 175 -32.46 27.78 -10.80
CA HIS A 175 -32.54 28.88 -9.84
C HIS A 175 -32.92 28.37 -8.44
N LYS A 176 -32.19 28.84 -7.42
CA LYS A 176 -32.37 28.47 -6.01
C LYS A 176 -32.71 29.73 -5.20
N SER A 177 -33.76 29.64 -4.38
CA SER A 177 -34.29 30.76 -3.60
C SER A 177 -33.67 30.89 -2.19
N TYR A 178 -32.99 29.85 -1.71
CA TYR A 178 -32.25 29.85 -0.45
C TYR A 178 -30.78 30.18 -0.66
N VAL A 179 -30.16 30.72 0.39
CA VAL A 179 -28.81 31.30 0.33
C VAL A 179 -27.73 30.33 0.82
N GLN A 180 -28.06 29.43 1.76
CA GLN A 180 -27.07 28.57 2.41
C GLN A 180 -27.59 27.15 2.61
N ASP A 181 -26.73 26.18 2.31
CA ASP A 181 -26.94 24.79 2.68
C ASP A 181 -26.37 24.48 4.08
N PRO A 182 -26.86 23.39 4.72
CA PRO A 182 -26.23 22.80 5.90
C PRO A 182 -24.74 22.51 5.67
N TYR A 183 -23.96 22.54 6.76
CA TYR A 183 -22.50 22.32 6.68
C TYR A 183 -22.13 20.95 6.10
N ALA A 184 -22.98 19.93 6.27
CA ALA A 184 -22.77 18.63 5.65
C ALA A 184 -22.61 18.69 4.12
N PHE A 185 -23.17 19.72 3.47
CA PHE A 185 -23.02 19.98 2.04
C PHE A 185 -22.00 21.09 1.78
N ARG A 186 -22.20 22.23 2.43
CA ARG A 186 -21.41 23.45 2.19
C ARG A 186 -19.93 23.29 2.53
N CYS A 187 -19.59 22.43 3.50
CA CYS A 187 -18.22 22.21 3.95
C CYS A 187 -17.55 20.97 3.32
N ILE A 188 -18.17 20.33 2.32
CA ILE A 188 -17.59 19.17 1.62
C ILE A 188 -16.15 19.45 1.17
N PRO A 189 -15.83 20.56 0.46
CA PRO A 189 -14.46 20.81 0.04
C PRO A 189 -13.45 20.82 1.19
N GLN A 190 -13.81 21.40 2.33
CA GLN A 190 -12.94 21.54 3.50
C GLN A 190 -12.74 20.20 4.21
N VAL A 191 -13.81 19.42 4.37
CA VAL A 191 -13.78 18.15 5.11
C VAL A 191 -13.16 17.04 4.25
N HIS A 192 -13.71 16.80 3.06
CA HIS A 192 -13.20 15.77 2.15
C HIS A 192 -11.79 16.15 1.65
N GLY A 193 -11.53 17.45 1.45
CA GLY A 193 -10.21 17.92 1.08
C GLY A 193 -9.14 17.64 2.14
N ALA A 194 -9.45 17.82 3.43
CA ALA A 194 -8.52 17.46 4.50
C ALA A 194 -8.21 15.96 4.54
N SER A 195 -9.21 15.10 4.33
CA SER A 195 -9.00 13.65 4.20
C SER A 195 -8.14 13.30 2.99
N TRP A 196 -8.34 13.98 1.86
CA TRP A 196 -7.51 13.80 0.67
C TRP A 196 -6.05 14.19 0.91
N ASP A 197 -5.81 15.33 1.57
CA ASP A 197 -4.45 15.79 1.92
C ASP A 197 -3.73 14.77 2.82
N ALA A 198 -4.44 14.22 3.82
CA ALA A 198 -3.89 13.15 4.66
C ALA A 198 -3.54 11.89 3.86
N LEU A 199 -4.41 11.47 2.92
CA LEU A 199 -4.13 10.34 2.04
C LEU A 199 -2.91 10.58 1.14
N GLN A 200 -2.70 11.80 0.65
CA GLN A 200 -1.50 12.12 -0.15
C GLN A 200 -0.22 12.05 0.67
N TYR A 201 -0.25 12.51 1.93
CA TYR A 201 0.88 12.36 2.84
C TYR A 201 1.22 10.88 3.06
N VAL A 202 0.23 10.06 3.41
CA VAL A 202 0.40 8.61 3.61
C VAL A 202 0.92 7.96 2.33
N LYS A 203 0.37 8.30 1.17
CA LYS A 203 0.81 7.80 -0.13
C LYS A 203 2.29 8.06 -0.38
N ALA A 204 2.78 9.27 -0.12
CA ALA A 204 4.18 9.61 -0.31
C ALA A 204 5.10 8.76 0.59
N THR A 205 4.70 8.55 1.85
CA THR A 205 5.44 7.71 2.80
C THR A 205 5.51 6.26 2.34
N PHE A 206 4.38 5.66 1.98
CA PHE A 206 4.34 4.28 1.50
C PHE A 206 5.03 4.08 0.14
N GLN A 207 5.01 5.09 -0.74
CA GLN A 207 5.78 5.06 -1.98
C GLN A 207 7.29 5.05 -1.73
N THR A 208 7.76 5.80 -0.73
CA THR A 208 9.17 5.78 -0.33
C THR A 208 9.55 4.40 0.23
N GLU A 209 8.76 3.89 1.17
CA GLU A 209 9.01 2.60 1.81
C GLU A 209 8.98 1.42 0.84
N ALA A 210 8.03 1.42 -0.11
CA ALA A 210 7.93 0.38 -1.13
C ALA A 210 9.21 0.26 -2.00
N ASN A 211 10.03 1.32 -2.04
CA ASN A 211 11.28 1.36 -2.78
C ASN A 211 12.52 1.31 -1.86
N ALA A 212 12.37 1.02 -0.56
CA ALA A 212 13.47 1.01 0.39
C ALA A 212 14.12 -0.38 0.54
N VAL A 213 15.39 -0.39 0.98
CA VAL A 213 16.07 -1.57 1.52
C VAL A 213 15.87 -1.59 3.02
N THR A 214 15.17 -2.60 3.53
CA THR A 214 14.75 -2.63 4.94
C THR A 214 15.25 -3.84 5.72
N ASP A 215 16.03 -4.74 5.10
CA ASP A 215 16.76 -5.78 5.84
C ASP A 215 18.03 -5.22 6.50
N ASN A 216 18.67 -6.02 7.36
CA ASN A 216 19.89 -5.63 8.07
C ASN A 216 20.78 -6.85 8.39
N PRO A 217 22.14 -6.71 8.41
CA PRO A 217 22.94 -5.55 8.01
C PRO A 217 22.90 -5.30 6.49
N ASN A 218 23.29 -4.11 6.05
CA ASN A 218 23.38 -3.78 4.63
C ASN A 218 24.83 -3.79 4.13
N ILE A 219 25.02 -4.17 2.87
CA ILE A 219 26.31 -4.36 2.22
C ILE A 219 26.54 -3.25 1.19
N PHE A 220 27.75 -2.68 1.19
CA PHE A 220 28.19 -1.63 0.28
C PHE A 220 29.49 -2.06 -0.40
N PRO A 221 29.42 -2.80 -1.53
CA PRO A 221 30.61 -3.38 -2.16
C PRO A 221 31.64 -2.36 -2.65
N ALA A 222 31.18 -1.17 -3.06
CA ALA A 222 32.06 -0.08 -3.50
C ALA A 222 32.97 0.44 -2.38
N ASP A 223 32.52 0.32 -1.13
CA ASP A 223 33.21 0.81 0.07
C ASP A 223 33.84 -0.32 0.91
N ASP A 224 33.76 -1.57 0.44
CA ASP A 224 34.13 -2.79 1.20
C ASP A 224 33.53 -2.82 2.62
N ALA A 225 32.26 -2.40 2.75
CA ALA A 225 31.62 -2.16 4.04
C ALA A 225 30.36 -3.01 4.27
N ILE A 226 30.20 -3.43 5.53
CA ILE A 226 28.97 -4.04 6.05
C ILE A 226 28.52 -3.20 7.25
N LEU A 227 27.36 -2.54 7.12
CA LEU A 227 26.85 -1.61 8.14
C LEU A 227 25.61 -2.20 8.81
N SER A 228 25.60 -2.19 10.14
CA SER A 228 24.42 -2.53 10.92
C SER A 228 23.68 -1.26 11.32
N GLY A 229 22.42 -1.15 10.92
CA GLY A 229 21.53 -0.03 11.21
C GLY A 229 20.14 -0.50 11.66
N GLY A 230 19.13 0.33 11.39
CA GLY A 230 17.76 0.16 11.88
C GLY A 230 16.67 0.33 10.83
N ASN A 231 16.98 0.16 9.54
CA ASN A 231 16.01 0.36 8.43
C ASN A 231 14.80 -0.60 8.49
N PHE A 232 14.83 -1.63 9.34
CA PHE A 232 13.71 -2.52 9.59
C PHE A 232 12.62 -1.92 10.50
N HIS A 233 12.85 -0.76 11.12
CA HIS A 233 11.87 -0.15 12.02
C HIS A 233 10.81 0.62 11.23
N ALA A 234 9.58 0.13 11.22
CA ALA A 234 8.47 0.62 10.41
C ALA A 234 7.77 1.87 10.99
N GLN A 235 8.47 2.71 11.77
CA GLN A 235 7.85 3.90 12.40
C GLN A 235 7.23 4.87 11.40
N PRO A 236 7.79 5.09 10.20
CA PRO A 236 7.14 5.94 9.20
C PRO A 236 5.77 5.41 8.74
N LEU A 237 5.51 4.10 8.88
CA LEU A 237 4.27 3.45 8.41
C LEU A 237 3.16 3.40 9.46
N ALA A 238 3.51 3.54 10.75
CA ALA A 238 2.60 3.41 11.89
C ALA A 238 1.82 4.70 12.16
#